data_AF-A0A183DM25-F1
#
_entry.id   AF-A0A183DM25-F1
#
_cell.length_a   1.000
_cell.length_b   1.000
_cell.length_c   1.000
_cell.angle_alpha   90.00
_cell.angle_beta   90.00
_cell.angle_gamma   90.00
#
_symmetry.space_group_name_H-M   'P 1'
#
loop_
_entity.id
_entity.type
_entity.pdbx_description
1 polymer ?
#
loop_
_entity_poly.entity_id
_entity_poly.type
_entity_poly.pdbx_seq_one_letter_code
_entity_poly.pdbx_strand_id
1 'polypeptide(L)' 'MHVTTRRMIANFVYLIDKFGFIPNGGRIYYATRSQPPLFIPMVYEYYAATQDDEFLASVIEAMEKV' A
#
# COMPACT_ATOMS: atom_id res chain seq x y z
N MET A 1 16.35 3.21 -4.83
CA MET A 1 15.41 2.25 -5.47
C MET A 1 13.96 2.73 -5.29
N HIS A 2 13.56 3.88 -5.85
CA HIS A 2 12.22 4.44 -5.59
C HIS A 2 11.13 3.82 -6.46
N VAL A 3 11.46 3.43 -7.70
CA VAL A 3 10.50 2.80 -8.62
C VAL A 3 9.93 1.49 -8.05
N THR A 4 10.77 0.65 -7.45
CA THR A 4 10.32 -0.62 -6.84
C THR A 4 9.37 -0.36 -5.67
N THR A 5 9.70 0.58 -4.77
CA THR A 5 8.84 0.95 -3.64
C THR A 5 7.50 1.50 -4.11
N ARG A 6 7.50 2.41 -5.08
CA ARG A 6 6.27 2.96 -5.70
C ARG A 6 5.36 1.85 -6.22
N ARG A 7 5.93 0.87 -6.94
CA ARG A 7 5.17 -0.28 -7.48
C ARG A 7 4.65 -1.21 -6.38
N MET A 8 5.40 -1.38 -5.28
CA MET A 8 4.92 -2.16 -4.13
C MET A 8 3.75 -1.47 -3.42
N ILE A 9 3.80 -0.15 -3.25
CA ILE A 9 2.68 0.64 -2.72
C ILE A 9 1.46 0.50 -3.64
N ALA A 10 1.64 0.63 -4.96
CA ALA A 10 0.56 0.45 -5.93
C ALA A 10 -0.05 -0.97 -5.89
N ASN A 11 0.76 -2.01 -5.68
CA ASN A 11 0.26 -3.37 -5.47
C ASN A 11 -0.60 -3.48 -4.21
N PHE A 12 -0.24 -2.79 -3.12
CA PHE A 12 -1.05 -2.79 -1.90
C PHE A 12 -2.36 -2.03 -2.09
N VAL A 13 -2.37 -0.89 -2.78
CA VAL A 13 -3.61 -0.18 -3.16
C VAL A 13 -4.56 -1.14 -3.90
N TYR A 14 -4.07 -1.87 -4.90
CA TYR A 14 -4.87 -2.88 -5.61
C TYR A 14 -5.47 -3.94 -4.67
N LEU A 15 -4.72 -4.40 -3.68
CA LEU A 15 -5.21 -5.40 -2.72
C LEU A 15 -6.27 -4.80 -1.78
N ILE A 16 -6.09 -3.55 -1.34
CA ILE A 16 -7.07 -2.83 -0.51
C ILE A 16 -8.38 -2.65 -1.28
N ASP A 17 -8.33 -2.19 -2.52
CA ASP A 17 -9.54 -2.01 -3.33
C ASP A 17 -10.26 -3.34 -3.61
N LYS A 18 -9.51 -4.43 -3.72
CA LYS A 18 -10.07 -5.76 -4.03
C LYS A 18 -10.62 -6.51 -2.82
N PHE A 19 -9.93 -6.44 -1.69
CA PHE A 19 -10.21 -7.26 -0.51
C PHE A 19 -10.67 -6.45 0.71
N GLY A 20 -10.55 -5.12 0.68
CA GLY A 20 -10.81 -4.23 1.82
C GLY A 20 -9.69 -4.21 2.87
N PHE A 21 -8.59 -4.94 2.64
CA PHE A 21 -7.40 -4.96 3.50
C PHE A 21 -6.21 -5.53 2.71
N ILE A 22 -5.01 -5.49 3.30
CA ILE A 22 -3.81 -6.13 2.74
C ILE A 22 -3.67 -7.55 3.31
N PRO A 23 -3.86 -8.62 2.52
CA PRO A 23 -3.61 -9.98 2.98
C PRO A 23 -2.15 -10.18 3.40
N ASN A 24 -1.90 -11.11 4.31
CA ASN A 24 -0.56 -11.51 4.74
C ASN A 24 0.34 -11.96 3.57
N GLY A 25 -0.25 -12.40 2.46
CA GLY A 25 0.48 -12.63 1.22
C GLY A 25 -0.44 -12.94 0.02
N GLY A 26 0.15 -13.02 -1.17
CA GLY A 26 -0.55 -13.30 -2.44
C GLY A 26 -0.98 -14.75 -2.63
N ARG A 27 -1.64 -15.34 -1.64
CA ARG A 27 -2.10 -16.73 -1.62
C ARG A 27 -3.54 -16.79 -1.10
N ILE A 28 -4.35 -17.66 -1.69
CA ILE A 28 -5.80 -17.72 -1.40
C ILE A 28 -6.11 -18.01 0.07
N TYR A 29 -5.28 -18.79 0.76
CA TYR A 29 -5.45 -19.10 2.18
C TYR A 29 -5.12 -17.91 3.12
N TYR A 30 -4.64 -16.78 2.60
CA TYR A 30 -4.51 -15.52 3.35
C TYR A 30 -5.65 -14.54 3.12
N ALA A 31 -6.66 -14.89 2.30
CA ALA A 31 -7.77 -13.99 1.96
C ALA A 31 -8.66 -13.58 3.15
N THR A 32 -8.39 -14.07 4.36
CA THR A 32 -9.07 -13.69 5.62
C THR A 32 -8.11 -13.21 6.70
N ARG A 33 -6.81 -13.05 6.40
CA ARG A 33 -5.77 -12.71 7.38
C ARG A 33 -4.88 -11.59 6.87
N SER A 34 -4.77 -10.53 7.66
CA SER A 34 -3.82 -9.43 7.41
C SER A 34 -2.45 -9.70 8.08
N GLN A 35 -1.59 -8.70 8.00
CA GLN A 35 -0.28 -8.59 8.66
C GLN A 35 -0.24 -7.27 9.48
N PRO A 36 0.78 -7.03 10.32
CA PRO A 36 0.94 -5.74 10.99
C PRO A 36 0.84 -4.56 10.01
N PRO A 37 0.03 -3.53 10.30
CA PRO A 37 -0.29 -2.48 9.34
C PRO A 37 0.90 -1.50 9.19
N LEU A 38 1.66 -1.66 8.11
CA LEU A 38 2.79 -0.80 7.77
C LEU A 38 2.57 0.04 6.51
N PHE A 39 1.37 0.00 5.91
CA PHE A 39 1.08 0.68 4.64
C PHE A 39 1.28 2.20 4.72
N ILE A 40 0.71 2.86 5.72
CA ILE A 40 0.86 4.31 5.92
C ILE A 40 2.33 4.70 6.14
N PRO A 41 3.09 4.05 7.07
CA PRO A 41 4.53 4.27 7.19
C PRO A 41 5.31 4.07 5.87
N MET A 42 4.96 3.06 5.07
CA MET A 42 5.61 2.84 3.77
C MET A 42 5.39 3.99 2.78
N VAL A 43 4.16 4.53 2.73
CA VAL A 43 3.83 5.69 1.89
C VAL A 43 4.57 6.93 2.40
N TYR A 44 4.61 7.13 3.72
CA TYR A 44 5.33 8.23 4.35
C TYR A 44 6.83 8.21 4.00
N GLU A 45 7.51 7.08 4.19
CA GLU A 45 8.94 6.94 3.88
C GLU A 45 9.22 7.14 2.37
N TYR A 46 8.32 6.64 1.51
CA TYR A 46 8.42 6.90 0.08
C TYR A 46 8.32 8.40 -0.24
N TYR A 47 7.32 9.08 0.31
CA TYR A 47 7.12 10.51 0.09
C TYR A 47 8.27 11.35 0.67
N ALA A 48 8.73 11.04 1.88
CA ALA A 48 9.87 11.72 2.50
C ALA A 48 11.13 11.64 1.62
N ALA A 49 11.34 10.53 0.92
CA ALA A 49 12.48 10.34 0.03
C ALA A 49 12.31 10.91 -1.39
N THR A 50 11.09 11.19 -1.85
CA THR A 50 10.82 11.52 -3.26
C THR A 50 10.11 12.86 -3.49
N GLN A 51 9.33 13.33 -2.50
CA GLN A 51 8.44 14.49 -2.61
C GLN A 51 7.48 14.38 -3.82
N ASP A 52 7.04 13.16 -4.12
CA ASP A 52 6.15 12.84 -5.23
C ASP A 52 4.68 13.08 -4.83
N ASP A 53 4.26 14.34 -4.93
CA ASP A 53 2.90 14.80 -4.56
C ASP A 53 1.81 14.13 -5.40
N GLU A 54 2.06 13.92 -6.70
CA GLU A 54 1.11 13.31 -7.62
C GLU A 54 0.82 11.86 -7.19
N PHE A 55 1.87 11.11 -6.84
CA PHE A 55 1.69 9.76 -6.34
C PHE A 55 1.02 9.74 -4.97
N LEU A 56 1.37 10.65 -4.05
CA LEU A 56 0.73 10.75 -2.73
C LEU A 56 -0.78 10.98 -2.85
N ALA A 57 -1.20 11.91 -3.72
CA ALA A 57 -2.61 12.18 -3.99
C ALA A 57 -3.33 10.93 -4.52
N SER A 58 -2.67 10.11 -5.34
CA SER A 58 -3.25 8.88 -5.90
C SER A 58 -3.47 7.75 -4.88
N VAL A 59 -2.76 7.76 -3.75
CA VAL A 59 -2.83 6.68 -2.74
C VAL A 59 -3.59 7.06 -1.46
N ILE A 60 -3.94 8.33 -1.30
CA ILE A 60 -4.50 8.85 -0.04
C ILE A 60 -5.83 8.19 0.34
N GLU A 61 -6.69 7.93 -0.63
CA GLU A 61 -7.98 7.26 -0.44
C GLU A 61 -7.81 5.82 0.08
N ALA A 62 -6.78 5.11 -0.38
CA ALA A 62 -6.52 3.75 0.07
C ALA A 62 -6.07 3.70 1.53
N MET A 63 -5.43 4.76 2.05
CA MET A 63 -5.01 4.84 3.45
C MET A 63 -6.20 4.99 4.42
N GLU A 64 -7.32 5.54 3.97
CA GLU A 64 -8.53 5.65 4.81
C GLU A 64 -9.31 4.33 4.91
N LYS A 65 -9.05 3.39 3.99
CA LYS A 65 -9.76 2.10 3.93
C LYS A 65 -9.13 1.01 4.81
N VAL A 66 -7.89 1.18 5.28
CA VAL A 66 -7.10 0.16 5.99
C VAL A 66 -6.99 0.34 7.49
#